data_AF-A0A350IBP0-F1
#
_entry.id   AF-A0A350IBP0-F1
#
_cell.length_a   1.000
_cell.length_b   1.000
_cell.length_c   1.000
_cell.angle_alpha   90.00
_cell.angle_beta   90.00
_cell.angle_gamma   90.00
#
_symmetry.space_group_name_H-M   'P 1'
#
loop_
_entity.id
_entity.type
_entity.pdbx_description
1 polymer ?
#
loop_
_entity_poly.entity_id
_entity_poly.type
_entity_poly.pdbx_seq_one_letter_code
_entity_poly.pdbx_strand_id
1 'polypeptide(L)'
;MAKPKGGLTKWFKEGWVDISRPKKGGGYMPCGRKTSKKGKYPKCVPRAKAARMTKTQIRSAIRRKRSVKQGVGGKPTMVRTFAKRKKRTTRRKR
;
A
#
# COMPACT_ATOMS: atom_id res chain seq x y z
N MET A 1 19.56 26.91 -9.22
CA MET A 1 19.82 25.80 -8.28
C MET A 1 19.04 24.57 -8.71
N ALA A 2 19.71 23.48 -9.13
CA ALA A 2 19.03 22.25 -9.51
C ALA A 2 18.45 21.55 -8.26
N LYS A 3 17.13 21.34 -8.23
CA LYS A 3 16.47 20.60 -7.13
C LYS A 3 17.10 19.20 -7.01
N PRO A 4 17.39 18.70 -5.79
CA PRO A 4 17.98 17.37 -5.61
C PRO A 4 17.13 16.30 -6.29
N LYS A 5 17.75 15.57 -7.23
CA LYS A 5 17.11 14.45 -7.95
C LYS A 5 17.16 13.20 -7.06
N GLY A 6 16.26 13.08 -6.09
CA GLY A 6 16.21 11.91 -5.21
C GLY A 6 15.34 12.09 -3.96
N GLY A 7 15.45 11.16 -3.02
CA GLY A 7 14.87 11.27 -1.67
C GLY A 7 13.40 11.65 -1.62
N LEU A 8 13.06 12.65 -0.78
CA LEU A 8 11.70 13.16 -0.62
C LEU A 8 11.10 13.67 -1.93
N THR A 9 11.89 14.32 -2.79
CA THR A 9 11.40 14.83 -4.09
C THR A 9 10.90 13.69 -4.98
N LYS A 10 11.60 12.54 -4.97
CA LYS A 10 11.11 11.33 -5.65
C LYS A 10 9.84 10.81 -4.98
N TRP A 11 9.84 10.74 -3.64
CA TRP A 11 8.70 10.25 -2.87
C TRP A 11 7.41 11.04 -3.15
N PHE A 12 7.47 12.37 -3.21
CA PHE A 12 6.32 13.21 -3.56
C PHE A 12 5.88 13.02 -5.02
N LYS A 13 6.82 12.87 -5.96
CA LYS A 13 6.53 12.62 -7.38
C LYS A 13 5.85 11.28 -7.65
N GLU A 14 6.00 10.29 -6.78
CA GLU A 14 5.36 8.97 -6.92
C GLU A 14 3.83 9.01 -6.82
N GLY A 15 3.26 10.11 -6.33
CA GLY A 15 1.81 10.34 -6.29
C GLY A 15 1.09 9.26 -5.49
N TRP A 16 1.35 9.17 -4.19
CA TRP A 16 0.83 8.10 -3.35
C TRP A 16 -0.71 8.07 -3.30
N VAL A 17 -1.29 6.87 -3.43
CA VAL A 17 -2.74 6.64 -3.45
C VAL A 17 -3.18 5.65 -2.39
N ASP A 18 -4.42 5.76 -1.94
CA ASP A 18 -5.05 4.81 -1.01
C ASP A 18 -5.86 3.75 -1.79
N ILE A 19 -5.33 2.54 -1.87
CA ILE A 19 -5.98 1.43 -2.61
C ILE A 19 -7.28 0.95 -1.96
N SER A 20 -7.60 1.43 -0.76
CA SER A 20 -8.87 1.15 -0.09
C SER A 20 -10.00 2.11 -0.47
N ARG A 21 -9.71 3.14 -1.26
CA ARG A 21 -10.65 4.17 -1.71
C ARG A 21 -10.65 4.28 -3.24
N PRO A 22 -11.24 3.31 -3.94
CA PRO A 22 -11.38 3.36 -5.40
C PRO A 22 -12.27 4.53 -5.82
N LYS A 23 -11.97 5.13 -6.97
CA LYS A 23 -12.81 6.17 -7.59
C LYS A 23 -13.80 5.54 -8.56
N LYS A 24 -14.95 6.19 -8.75
CA LYS A 24 -15.85 5.91 -9.88
C LYS A 24 -15.08 6.28 -11.17
N GLY A 25 -15.00 5.35 -12.12
CA GLY A 25 -14.19 5.53 -13.35
C GLY A 25 -12.74 5.03 -13.24
N GLY A 26 -12.34 4.41 -12.13
CA GLY A 26 -11.04 3.75 -11.99
C GLY A 26 -9.98 4.58 -11.26
N GLY A 27 -8.90 3.90 -10.88
CA GLY A 27 -7.88 4.46 -10.00
C GLY A 27 -8.35 4.64 -8.55
N TYR A 28 -7.60 5.43 -7.79
CA TYR A 28 -7.73 5.55 -6.34
C TYR A 28 -7.62 7.01 -5.88
N MET A 29 -8.23 7.32 -4.74
CA MET A 29 -8.05 8.61 -4.07
C MET A 29 -6.60 8.81 -3.62
N PRO A 30 -6.13 10.07 -3.52
CA PRO A 30 -4.84 10.38 -2.90
C PRO A 30 -4.71 9.74 -1.52
N CYS A 31 -3.50 9.28 -1.20
CA CYS A 31 -3.18 8.77 0.12
C CYS A 31 -3.21 9.91 1.14
N GLY A 32 -3.86 9.65 2.28
CA GLY A 32 -4.03 10.63 3.34
C GLY A 32 -5.49 10.74 3.77
N ARG A 33 -5.70 11.13 5.03
CA ARG A 33 -7.03 11.40 5.57
C ARG A 33 -7.02 12.81 6.13
N LYS A 34 -8.05 13.60 5.81
CA LYS A 34 -8.25 14.94 6.37
C LYS A 34 -8.45 14.87 7.89
N THR A 35 -9.14 13.84 8.37
CA THR A 35 -9.38 13.59 9.79
C THR A 35 -9.10 12.13 10.14
N SER A 36 -8.54 11.89 11.33
CA SER A 36 -8.26 10.55 11.86
C SER A 36 -9.48 9.88 12.49
N LYS A 37 -10.50 10.67 12.87
CA LYS A 37 -11.70 10.25 13.60
C LYS A 37 -12.67 9.41 12.77
N LYS A 38 -12.57 9.42 11.43
CA LYS A 38 -13.54 8.77 10.54
C LYS A 38 -12.86 7.76 9.60
N GLY A 39 -13.44 6.56 9.52
CA GLY A 39 -13.10 5.52 8.55
C GLY A 39 -11.96 4.55 8.96
N LYS A 40 -11.86 3.44 8.22
CA LYS A 40 -10.85 2.39 8.45
C LYS A 40 -9.45 2.84 8.01
N TYR A 41 -8.40 2.21 8.56
CA TYR A 41 -7.02 2.52 8.19
C TYR A 41 -6.76 2.37 6.68
N PRO A 42 -6.10 3.35 6.04
CA PRO A 42 -5.78 3.32 4.62
C PRO A 42 -4.61 2.38 4.35
N LYS A 43 -4.48 1.94 3.10
CA LYS A 43 -3.27 1.26 2.62
C LYS A 43 -2.69 2.07 1.47
N CYS A 44 -1.66 2.84 1.78
CA CYS A 44 -1.01 3.70 0.80
C CYS A 44 0.09 2.98 0.03
N VAL A 45 0.13 3.21 -1.27
CA VAL A 45 1.19 2.74 -2.18
C VAL A 45 1.43 3.78 -3.29
N PRO A 46 2.59 3.78 -3.96
CA PRO A 46 2.82 4.61 -5.14
C PRO A 46 1.78 4.34 -6.24
N ARG A 47 1.35 5.37 -6.98
CA ARG A 47 0.36 5.23 -8.05
C ARG A 47 0.75 4.16 -9.08
N ALA A 48 2.02 4.17 -9.50
CA ALA A 48 2.56 3.17 -10.42
C ALA A 48 2.48 1.74 -9.86
N LYS A 49 2.62 1.57 -8.54
CA LYS A 49 2.46 0.27 -7.88
C LYS A 49 0.99 -0.15 -7.89
N ALA A 50 0.08 0.75 -7.52
CA ALA A 50 -1.36 0.48 -7.48
C ALA A 50 -1.89 0.04 -8.85
N ALA A 51 -1.43 0.66 -9.93
CA ALA A 51 -1.81 0.32 -11.30
C ALA A 51 -1.45 -1.13 -11.68
N ARG A 52 -0.37 -1.67 -11.09
CA ARG A 52 0.10 -3.04 -11.35
C ARG A 52 -0.51 -4.09 -10.41
N MET A 53 -1.34 -3.68 -9.45
CA MET A 53 -1.93 -4.61 -8.49
C MET A 53 -3.26 -5.18 -8.99
N THR A 54 -3.44 -6.48 -8.82
CA THR A 54 -4.73 -7.13 -9.08
C THR A 54 -5.71 -6.87 -7.92
N LYS A 55 -7.03 -7.01 -8.18
CA LYS A 55 -8.08 -6.86 -7.16
C LYS A 55 -7.83 -7.74 -5.93
N THR A 56 -7.35 -8.97 -6.13
CA THR A 56 -7.03 -9.91 -5.04
C THR A 56 -5.82 -9.45 -4.21
N GLN A 57 -4.77 -8.95 -4.87
CA GLN A 57 -3.61 -8.37 -4.19
C GLN A 57 -3.99 -7.14 -3.36
N ILE A 58 -4.85 -6.26 -3.90
CA ILE A 58 -5.36 -5.07 -3.20
C ILE A 58 -6.13 -5.48 -1.94
N ARG A 59 -7.12 -6.37 -2.08
CA ARG A 59 -7.89 -6.88 -0.93
C ARG A 59 -6.98 -7.49 0.13
N SER A 60 -6.00 -8.30 -0.27
CA SER A 60 -5.03 -8.92 0.63
C SER A 60 -4.16 -7.88 1.36
N ALA A 61 -3.70 -6.84 0.65
CA ALA A 61 -2.88 -5.78 1.22
C ALA A 61 -3.66 -4.93 2.24
N ILE A 62 -4.92 -4.61 1.94
CA ILE A 62 -5.82 -3.89 2.84
C ILE A 62 -6.09 -4.74 4.09
N ARG A 63 -6.42 -6.03 3.91
CA ARG A 63 -6.69 -6.95 5.02
C ARG A 63 -5.49 -7.04 5.97
N ARG A 64 -4.28 -7.27 5.44
CA ARG A 64 -3.04 -7.31 6.23
C ARG A 64 -2.75 -6.02 7.00
N LYS A 65 -3.08 -4.87 6.43
CA LYS A 65 -2.90 -3.58 7.14
C LYS A 65 -3.90 -3.42 8.27
N ARG A 66 -5.14 -3.84 8.06
CA ARG A 66 -6.22 -3.71 9.06
C ARG A 66 -6.19 -4.80 10.13
N SER A 67 -5.49 -5.91 9.90
CA SER A 67 -5.39 -7.02 10.86
C SER A 67 -4.36 -6.81 11.97
N VAL A 68 -3.54 -5.75 11.90
CA VAL A 68 -2.53 -5.48 12.92
C VAL A 68 -2.81 -4.14 13.61
N LYS A 69 -2.55 -4.08 14.92
CA LYS A 69 -2.65 -2.84 15.69
C LYS A 69 -1.71 -1.79 15.09
N GLN A 70 -2.21 -0.57 14.95
CA GLN A 70 -1.46 0.57 14.42
C GLN A 70 -1.00 1.47 15.56
N GLY A 71 0.10 2.21 15.37
CA GLY A 71 0.58 3.17 16.36
C GLY A 71 1.22 2.51 17.59
N VAL A 72 1.70 1.27 17.46
CA VAL A 72 2.39 0.58 18.56
C VAL A 72 3.69 1.32 18.85
N GLY A 73 3.85 1.82 20.08
CA GLY A 73 5.00 2.64 20.47
C GLY A 73 5.09 3.99 19.74
N GLY A 74 3.94 4.57 19.33
CA GLY A 74 3.89 5.85 18.61
C GLY A 74 4.31 5.79 17.14
N LYS A 75 4.65 4.59 16.63
CA LYS A 75 5.14 4.41 15.25
C LYS A 75 4.10 3.73 14.36
N PRO A 76 4.04 4.05 13.05
CA PRO A 76 3.21 3.33 12.11
C PRO A 76 3.65 1.86 11.99
N THR A 77 2.72 0.92 12.11
CA THR A 77 3.02 -0.49 11.93
C THR A 77 3.24 -0.80 10.45
N MET A 78 4.46 -1.18 10.10
CA MET A 78 4.85 -1.48 8.72
C MET A 78 4.45 -2.89 8.34
N VAL A 79 3.53 -3.01 7.38
CA VAL A 79 3.09 -4.30 6.84
C VAL A 79 3.48 -4.42 5.39
N ARG A 80 3.89 -5.63 4.99
CA ARG A 80 4.17 -5.97 3.59
C ARG A 80 2.96 -5.65 2.72
N THR A 81 3.17 -5.21 1.48
CA THR A 81 2.09 -4.98 0.51
C THR A 81 1.76 -6.26 -0.26
N PHE A 82 2.77 -7.06 -0.62
CA PHE A 82 2.58 -8.38 -1.22
C PHE A 82 2.86 -9.50 -0.23
N ALA A 83 2.15 -10.61 -0.38
CA ALA A 83 2.49 -11.85 0.31
C ALA A 83 3.88 -12.32 -0.15
N LYS A 84 4.60 -13.04 0.73
CA LYS A 84 5.83 -13.73 0.31
C LYS A 84 5.48 -14.72 -0.79
N ARG A 85 6.29 -14.77 -1.86
CA ARG A 85 6.18 -15.85 -2.86
C ARG A 85 6.37 -17.17 -2.11
N LYS A 86 5.42 -18.10 -2.24
CA LYS A 86 5.64 -19.47 -1.75
C LYS A 86 6.82 -20.05 -2.52
N LYS A 87 7.80 -20.64 -1.82
CA LYS A 87 8.84 -21.43 -2.48
C LYS A 87 8.13 -22.59 -3.19
N ARG A 88 8.42 -22.83 -4.47
CA ARG A 88 7.93 -24.02 -5.18
C ARG A 88 8.48 -25.22 -4.43
N THR A 89 7.63 -25.94 -3.73
CA THR A 89 7.99 -27.26 -3.20
C THR A 89 8.04 -28.20 -4.39
N THR A 90 9.24 -28.60 -4.80
CA THR A 90 9.43 -29.70 -5.75
C THR A 90 9.06 -30.99 -5.03
N ARG A 91 7.76 -31.30 -5.01
CA ARG A 91 7.28 -32.59 -4.54
C ARG A 91 7.69 -33.60 -5.62
N ARG A 92 8.88 -34.19 -5.50
CA ARG A 92 9.25 -35.39 -6.27
C ARG A 92 8.17 -36.42 -5.94
N LYS A 93 7.29 -36.73 -6.91
CA LYS A 93 6.44 -37.91 -6.83
C LYS A 93 7.40 -39.10 -6.74
N ARG A 94 7.33 -39.86 -5.64
CA ARG A 94 7.84 -41.24 -5.61
C ARG A 94 6.78 -42.11 -6.26
#